data_AF-A0A1G1LQK2-F1
#
_entry.id   AF-A0A1G1LQK2-F1
#
_cell.length_a   1.000
_cell.length_b   1.000
_cell.length_c   1.000
_cell.angle_alpha   90.00
_cell.angle_beta   90.00
_cell.angle_gamma   90.00
#
_symmetry.space_group_name_H-M   'P 1'
#
loop_
_entity.id
_entity.type
_entity.pdbx_description
1 polymer ?
#
loop_
_entity_poly.entity_id
_entity_poly.type
_entity_poly.pdbx_seq_one_letter_code
_entity_poly.pdbx_strand_id
1 'polypeptide(L)'
;MTKKQVLLLALVLFAGGCSPVKTFVFGPETIYGSWEIKDHFQGRMVLTFHKNEKYELDLDRNGTTDIWGEYRMAGDWITLHDTGGMYARDCGREGAYITKIAGGEAEFTIIADQCPYRAQALAVMWKRIQLKNKKKEVTVNFFE
;
A
#
# COMPACT_ATOMS: atom_id res chain seq x y z
N MET A 1 -56.39 38.97 46.59
CA MET A 1 -55.05 38.59 47.08
C MET A 1 -54.27 37.97 45.93
N THR A 2 -53.11 38.57 45.66
CA THR A 2 -52.19 38.32 44.55
C THR A 2 -51.38 37.03 44.74
N LYS A 3 -51.04 36.37 43.63
CA LYS A 3 -49.65 36.00 43.32
C LYS A 3 -49.53 35.51 41.87
N LYS A 4 -48.97 36.38 41.03
CA LYS A 4 -48.39 36.02 39.74
C LYS A 4 -47.15 35.18 40.02
N GLN A 5 -47.05 33.98 39.45
CA GLN A 5 -45.75 33.31 39.29
C GLN A 5 -45.35 33.41 37.83
N VAL A 6 -44.34 34.26 37.60
CA VAL A 6 -43.56 34.33 36.37
C VAL A 6 -42.44 33.30 36.55
N LEU A 7 -42.40 32.26 35.73
CA LEU A 7 -41.25 31.37 35.65
C LEU A 7 -40.42 31.75 34.42
N LEU A 8 -39.23 32.27 34.67
CA LEU A 8 -38.22 32.62 33.67
C LEU A 8 -37.36 31.39 33.31
N LEU A 9 -37.17 31.21 31.99
CA LEU A 9 -36.07 30.61 31.22
C LEU A 9 -35.08 29.63 31.89
N ALA A 10 -34.82 28.53 31.17
CA ALA A 10 -33.51 28.27 30.56
C ALA A 10 -33.63 27.24 29.42
N LEU A 11 -33.51 27.70 28.17
CA LEU A 11 -33.36 26.84 26.99
C LEU A 11 -31.87 26.51 26.85
N VAL A 12 -31.47 25.31 27.21
CA VAL A 12 -30.09 24.83 26.98
C VAL A 12 -29.99 24.33 25.54
N LEU A 13 -29.50 25.18 24.65
CA LEU A 13 -29.09 24.77 23.30
C LEU A 13 -27.73 24.07 23.40
N PHE A 14 -27.74 22.74 23.50
CA PHE A 14 -26.55 21.97 23.18
C PHE A 14 -26.33 22.04 21.67
N ALA A 15 -25.57 23.04 21.22
CA ALA A 15 -24.90 23.01 19.92
C ALA A 15 -23.74 22.01 20.00
N GLY A 16 -24.06 20.74 20.18
CA GLY A 16 -23.14 19.64 19.94
C GLY A 16 -22.98 19.51 18.44
N GLY A 17 -22.04 20.26 17.87
CA GLY A 17 -21.58 20.01 16.52
C GLY A 17 -21.06 18.58 16.46
N CYS A 18 -21.84 17.68 15.87
CA CYS A 18 -21.30 16.46 15.29
C CYS A 18 -20.34 16.91 14.20
N SER A 19 -19.08 17.14 14.55
CA SER A 19 -18.02 16.98 13.56
C SER A 19 -18.23 15.59 12.97
N PRO A 20 -18.39 15.43 11.66
CA PRO A 20 -18.31 14.12 11.06
C PRO A 20 -16.90 13.63 11.40
N VAL A 21 -16.80 12.79 12.42
CA VAL A 21 -15.66 11.90 12.58
C VAL A 21 -15.58 11.24 11.22
N LYS A 22 -14.54 11.52 10.45
CA LYS A 22 -14.19 10.71 9.30
C LYS A 22 -13.85 9.35 9.89
N THR A 23 -14.88 8.55 10.14
CA THR A 23 -14.77 7.12 10.28
C THR A 23 -14.18 6.67 8.97
N PHE A 24 -12.85 6.57 8.93
CA PHE A 24 -12.18 5.75 7.97
C PHE A 24 -12.73 4.35 8.21
N VAL A 25 -13.77 4.01 7.44
CA VAL A 25 -14.19 2.63 7.29
C VAL A 25 -12.99 1.96 6.63
N PHE A 26 -12.15 1.33 7.45
CA PHE A 26 -11.11 0.44 6.95
C PHE A 26 -11.83 -0.72 6.27
N GLY A 27 -12.10 -0.57 4.98
CA GLY A 27 -12.27 -1.75 4.12
C GLY A 27 -10.96 -2.53 4.13
N PRO A 28 -10.97 -3.83 3.78
CA PRO A 28 -9.74 -4.56 3.57
C PRO A 28 -9.00 -3.89 2.41
N GLU A 29 -8.06 -2.99 2.73
CA GLU A 29 -7.14 -2.42 1.76
C GLU A 29 -6.31 -3.57 1.22
N THR A 30 -6.66 -4.00 0.01
CA THR A 30 -6.00 -5.14 -0.62
C THR A 30 -4.57 -4.77 -0.96
N ILE A 31 -3.62 -5.68 -0.72
CA ILE A 31 -2.21 -5.48 -1.08
C ILE A 31 -2.00 -5.25 -2.59
N TYR A 32 -2.95 -5.73 -3.42
CA TYR A 32 -2.88 -5.62 -4.86
C TYR A 32 -2.66 -4.18 -5.35
N GLY A 33 -1.86 -4.04 -6.40
CA GLY A 33 -1.48 -2.77 -6.99
C GLY A 33 -0.01 -2.46 -6.84
N SER A 34 0.37 -1.25 -7.25
CA SER A 34 1.76 -0.80 -7.25
C SER A 34 2.02 0.16 -6.09
N TRP A 35 3.24 0.07 -5.58
CA TRP A 35 3.71 0.76 -4.39
C TRP A 35 5.08 1.34 -4.69
N GLU A 36 5.29 2.62 -4.42
CA GLU A 36 6.62 3.24 -4.48
C GLU A 36 7.20 3.37 -3.07
N ILE A 37 8.52 3.26 -2.95
CA ILE A 37 9.19 3.55 -1.69
C ILE A 37 8.92 5.00 -1.27
N LYS A 38 8.52 5.19 -0.01
CA LYS A 38 8.20 6.50 0.55
C LYS A 38 9.46 7.30 0.89
N ASP A 39 10.55 6.60 1.25
CA ASP A 39 11.85 7.22 1.49
C ASP A 39 12.61 7.41 0.18
N HIS A 40 12.69 8.66 -0.28
CA HIS A 40 13.38 9.03 -1.52
C HIS A 40 14.91 8.90 -1.44
N PHE A 41 15.51 8.79 -0.25
CA PHE A 41 16.96 8.58 -0.11
C PHE A 41 17.38 7.15 -0.42
N GLN A 42 16.43 6.21 -0.37
CA GLN A 42 16.65 4.79 -0.66
C GLN A 42 16.38 4.43 -2.13
N GLY A 43 16.18 5.43 -2.99
CA GLY A 43 15.99 5.28 -4.43
C GLY A 43 14.54 5.45 -4.87
N ARG A 44 14.20 4.83 -6.00
CA ARG A 44 12.83 4.84 -6.56
C ARG A 44 12.44 3.42 -6.92
N MET A 45 12.21 2.59 -5.91
CA MET A 45 11.71 1.24 -6.14
C MET A 45 10.20 1.26 -6.35
N VAL A 46 9.71 0.38 -7.21
CA VAL A 46 8.28 0.09 -7.38
C VAL A 46 8.04 -1.40 -7.14
N LEU A 47 7.25 -1.70 -6.11
CA LEU A 47 6.77 -3.03 -5.79
C LEU A 47 5.33 -3.18 -6.31
N THR A 48 5.05 -4.21 -7.09
CA THR A 48 3.72 -4.48 -7.63
C THR A 48 3.23 -5.85 -7.19
N PHE A 49 2.04 -5.91 -6.59
CA PHE A 49 1.35 -7.15 -6.27
C PHE A 49 0.17 -7.38 -7.20
N HIS A 50 0.14 -8.56 -7.81
CA HIS A 50 -0.90 -8.98 -8.74
C HIS A 50 -1.93 -9.87 -8.03
N LYS A 51 -3.16 -9.90 -8.57
CA LYS A 51 -4.26 -10.73 -8.02
C LYS A 51 -4.02 -12.24 -8.12
N ASN A 52 -3.13 -12.67 -9.01
CA ASN A 52 -2.77 -14.07 -9.23
C ASN A 52 -1.56 -14.49 -8.39
N GLU A 53 -1.38 -13.90 -7.21
CA GLU A 53 -0.33 -14.28 -6.25
C GLU A 53 1.10 -14.09 -6.76
N LYS A 54 1.30 -13.25 -7.78
CA LYS A 54 2.61 -12.83 -8.27
C LYS A 54 2.98 -11.44 -7.78
N TYR A 55 4.26 -11.20 -7.57
CA TYR A 55 4.79 -9.86 -7.37
C TYR A 55 5.99 -9.58 -8.27
N GLU A 56 6.22 -8.29 -8.47
CA GLU A 56 7.28 -7.74 -9.30
C GLU A 56 7.93 -6.58 -8.55
N LEU A 57 9.24 -6.45 -8.66
CA LEU A 57 10.02 -5.34 -8.13
C LEU A 57 10.85 -4.73 -9.26
N ASP A 58 10.65 -3.44 -9.47
CA ASP A 58 11.44 -2.55 -10.33
C ASP A 58 12.31 -1.71 -9.39
N LEU A 59 13.62 -1.92 -9.41
CA LEU A 59 14.55 -1.36 -8.43
C LEU A 59 14.88 0.11 -8.70
N ASP A 60 14.73 0.59 -9.93
CA ASP A 60 15.12 1.94 -10.36
C ASP A 60 13.99 2.78 -10.96
N ARG A 61 12.77 2.21 -11.04
CA ARG A 61 11.56 2.79 -11.65
C ARG A 61 11.76 3.08 -13.14
N ASN A 62 12.51 2.23 -13.85
CA ASN A 62 12.66 2.34 -15.29
C ASN A 62 11.47 1.71 -16.06
N GLY A 63 10.58 1.00 -15.37
CA GLY A 63 9.42 0.30 -15.92
C GLY A 63 9.71 -1.15 -16.33
N THR A 64 10.88 -1.68 -15.98
CA THR A 64 11.31 -3.07 -16.20
C THR A 64 11.35 -3.78 -14.87
N THR A 65 10.85 -5.01 -14.85
CA THR A 65 10.88 -5.86 -13.67
C THR A 65 12.28 -6.46 -13.49
N ASP A 66 12.94 -6.11 -12.39
CA ASP A 66 14.27 -6.64 -12.05
C ASP A 66 14.19 -7.94 -11.26
N ILE A 67 13.17 -8.07 -10.39
CA ILE A 67 12.93 -9.25 -9.54
C ILE A 67 11.45 -9.60 -9.60
N TRP A 68 11.13 -10.89 -9.65
CA TRP A 68 9.74 -11.34 -9.59
C TRP A 68 9.59 -12.65 -8.82
N GLY A 69 8.39 -12.88 -8.33
CA GLY A 69 8.13 -14.00 -7.46
C GLY A 69 6.66 -14.28 -7.23
N GLU A 70 6.44 -15.18 -6.29
CA GLU A 70 5.14 -15.55 -5.78
C GLU A 70 4.98 -15.05 -4.35
N TYR A 71 3.76 -14.72 -3.95
CA TYR A 71 3.46 -14.37 -2.58
C TYR A 71 2.17 -15.03 -2.12
N ARG A 72 2.04 -15.24 -0.82
CA ARG A 72 0.81 -15.73 -0.19
C ARG A 72 0.46 -14.84 0.98
N MET A 73 -0.83 -14.58 1.17
CA MET A 73 -1.32 -13.82 2.30
C MET A 73 -2.28 -14.63 3.16
N ALA A 74 -2.13 -14.51 4.48
CA ALA A 74 -3.04 -15.04 5.47
C ALA A 74 -3.28 -13.97 6.55
N GLY A 75 -4.34 -13.17 6.38
CA GLY A 75 -4.58 -12.01 7.23
C GLY A 75 -3.51 -10.93 6.99
N ASP A 76 -2.79 -10.56 8.05
CA ASP A 76 -1.65 -9.64 8.01
C ASP A 76 -0.31 -10.34 7.70
N TRP A 77 -0.25 -11.66 7.69
CA TRP A 77 0.96 -12.39 7.31
C TRP A 77 1.10 -12.45 5.79
N ILE A 78 2.31 -12.15 5.29
CA ILE A 78 2.71 -12.39 3.91
C ILE A 78 3.98 -13.24 3.85
N THR A 79 4.00 -14.19 2.93
CA THR A 79 5.25 -14.85 2.50
C THR A 79 5.59 -14.45 1.07
N LEU A 80 6.88 -14.26 0.78
CA LEU A 80 7.40 -13.94 -0.54
C LEU A 80 8.47 -14.95 -0.94
N HIS A 81 8.40 -15.41 -2.19
CA HIS A 81 9.36 -16.31 -2.78
C HIS A 81 9.81 -15.78 -4.15
N ASP A 82 11.09 -15.39 -4.24
CA ASP A 82 11.69 -14.96 -5.49
C ASP A 82 11.78 -16.17 -6.43
N THR A 83 11.15 -16.10 -7.61
CA THR A 83 11.18 -17.19 -8.61
C THR A 83 12.03 -16.84 -9.82
N GLY A 84 12.41 -15.57 -9.98
CA GLY A 84 13.34 -15.13 -11.01
C GLY A 84 13.74 -13.67 -10.88
N GLY A 85 14.59 -13.26 -11.83
CA GLY A 85 15.21 -11.95 -11.83
C GLY A 85 16.54 -11.92 -11.08
N MET A 86 16.96 -10.72 -10.70
CA MET A 86 18.19 -10.50 -9.92
C MET A 86 18.06 -11.17 -8.55
N TYR A 87 19.17 -11.73 -8.05
CA TYR A 87 19.28 -12.33 -6.72
C TYR A 87 18.35 -13.52 -6.40
N ALA A 88 17.45 -13.93 -7.30
CA ALA A 88 16.52 -15.03 -7.04
C ALA A 88 17.20 -16.36 -6.65
N ARG A 89 18.41 -16.62 -7.18
CA ARG A 89 19.21 -17.79 -6.77
C ARG A 89 19.70 -17.69 -5.32
N ASP A 90 20.10 -16.50 -4.89
CA ASP A 90 20.59 -16.24 -3.54
C ASP A 90 19.42 -16.11 -2.53
N CYS A 91 18.21 -15.85 -3.05
CA CYS A 91 16.99 -15.60 -2.30
C CYS A 91 15.94 -16.72 -2.45
N GLY A 92 16.38 -17.94 -2.75
CA GLY A 92 15.53 -19.10 -3.01
C GLY A 92 14.77 -19.68 -1.80
N ARG A 93 14.89 -19.08 -0.60
CA ARG A 93 14.04 -19.39 0.56
C ARG A 93 12.95 -18.34 0.69
N GLU A 94 11.80 -18.73 1.22
CA GLU A 94 10.72 -17.79 1.50
C GLU A 94 11.14 -16.77 2.58
N GLY A 95 10.73 -15.52 2.37
CA GLY A 95 10.71 -14.48 3.40
C GLY A 95 9.30 -14.34 3.96
N ALA A 96 9.17 -14.05 5.26
CA ALA A 96 7.92 -13.90 5.98
C ALA A 96 7.86 -12.56 6.72
N TYR A 97 6.72 -11.88 6.59
CA TYR A 97 6.50 -10.53 7.13
C TYR A 97 5.10 -10.35 7.70
N ILE A 98 4.97 -9.46 8.67
CA ILE A 98 3.68 -8.85 9.03
C ILE A 98 3.48 -7.63 8.15
N THR A 99 2.30 -7.50 7.59
CA THR A 99 1.88 -6.39 6.73
C THR A 99 0.89 -5.50 7.46
N LYS A 100 1.11 -4.19 7.36
CA LYS A 100 0.13 -3.18 7.76
C LYS A 100 -0.17 -2.30 6.58
N ILE A 101 -1.42 -2.28 6.15
CA ILE A 101 -1.87 -1.49 5.01
C ILE A 101 -2.98 -0.56 5.46
N ALA A 102 -2.75 0.75 5.36
CA ALA A 102 -3.70 1.77 5.78
C ALA A 102 -3.43 3.09 5.08
N GLY A 103 -4.49 3.79 4.65
CA GLY A 103 -4.38 5.15 4.13
C GLY A 103 -3.52 5.27 2.87
N GLY A 104 -3.47 4.21 2.04
CA GLY A 104 -2.61 4.16 0.86
C GLY A 104 -1.12 3.97 1.18
N GLU A 105 -0.76 3.54 2.39
CA GLU A 105 0.60 3.18 2.77
C GLU A 105 0.67 1.70 3.15
N ALA A 106 1.84 1.09 2.95
CA ALA A 106 2.12 -0.27 3.38
C ALA A 106 3.47 -0.32 4.13
N GLU A 107 3.49 -1.11 5.19
CA GLU A 107 4.67 -1.43 5.98
C GLU A 107 4.82 -2.95 6.07
N PHE A 108 6.06 -3.43 5.88
CA PHE A 108 6.41 -4.84 6.03
C PHE A 108 7.39 -4.99 7.17
N THR A 109 6.94 -5.60 8.28
CA THR A 109 7.81 -5.94 9.40
C THR A 109 8.37 -7.34 9.19
N ILE A 110 9.70 -7.47 9.10
CA ILE A 110 10.36 -8.77 8.94
C ILE A 110 10.06 -9.66 10.16
N ILE A 111 9.59 -10.88 9.89
CA ILE A 111 9.49 -11.96 10.88
C ILE A 111 10.67 -12.91 10.69
N ALA A 112 10.88 -13.34 9.44
CA ALA A 112 11.99 -14.19 9.05
C ALA A 112 12.29 -13.98 7.57
N ASP A 113 13.45 -13.45 7.24
CA ASP A 113 13.95 -13.46 5.87
C ASP A 113 15.47 -13.55 5.89
N GLN A 114 16.01 -14.56 5.22
CA GLN A 114 17.45 -14.78 5.09
C GLN A 114 18.04 -14.15 3.83
N CYS A 115 17.19 -13.67 2.91
CA CYS A 115 17.62 -12.91 1.74
C CYS A 115 17.87 -11.45 2.15
N PRO A 116 19.13 -10.99 2.21
CA PRO A 116 19.42 -9.63 2.67
C PRO A 116 18.85 -8.57 1.72
N TYR A 117 18.85 -8.84 0.41
CA TYR A 117 18.36 -7.90 -0.60
C TYR A 117 16.85 -7.70 -0.52
N ARG A 118 16.07 -8.78 -0.42
CA ARG A 118 14.62 -8.73 -0.26
C ARG A 118 14.25 -8.11 1.08
N ALA A 119 14.89 -8.53 2.17
CA ALA A 119 14.68 -7.94 3.49
C ALA A 119 14.91 -6.42 3.49
N GLN A 120 16.02 -5.96 2.89
CA GLN A 120 16.35 -4.53 2.79
C GLN A 120 15.36 -3.78 1.90
N ALA A 121 14.93 -4.36 0.78
CA ALA A 121 13.96 -3.73 -0.11
C ALA A 121 12.59 -3.61 0.55
N LEU A 122 12.11 -4.65 1.25
CA LEU A 122 10.76 -4.73 1.81
C LEU A 122 10.60 -3.95 3.13
N ALA A 123 11.63 -3.95 4.00
CA ALA A 123 11.58 -3.34 5.34
C ALA A 123 11.67 -1.81 5.34
N VAL A 124 10.85 -1.19 4.50
CA VAL A 124 10.72 0.25 4.29
C VAL A 124 9.24 0.61 4.25
N MET A 125 8.93 1.91 4.35
CA MET A 125 7.57 2.38 4.13
C MET A 125 7.29 2.51 2.63
N TRP A 126 6.12 2.05 2.24
CA TRP A 126 5.64 2.09 0.87
C TRP A 126 4.40 2.97 0.75
N LYS A 127 4.25 3.61 -0.39
CA LYS A 127 3.08 4.42 -0.73
C LYS A 127 2.45 3.90 -2.02
N ARG A 128 1.13 3.72 -2.00
CA ARG A 128 0.36 3.28 -3.16
C ARG A 128 0.47 4.30 -4.29
N ILE A 129 0.69 3.81 -5.51
CA ILE A 129 0.74 4.61 -6.74
C ILE A 129 -0.19 4.07 -7.81
N GLN A 130 -0.50 4.93 -8.77
CA GLN A 130 -1.14 4.56 -10.02
C GLN A 130 -0.08 4.65 -11.12
N LEU A 131 0.29 3.53 -11.72
CA LEU A 131 1.17 3.52 -12.88
C LEU A 131 0.41 4.13 -14.07
N LYS A 132 0.94 5.21 -14.64
CA LYS A 132 0.41 5.76 -15.89
C LYS A 132 0.81 4.79 -17.00
N ASN A 133 -0.15 4.05 -17.55
CA ASN A 133 0.08 3.29 -18.78
C ASN A 133 0.59 4.27 -19.85
N LYS A 134 1.84 4.13 -20.30
CA LYS A 134 2.27 4.75 -21.56
C LYS A 134 1.39 4.11 -22.64
N LYS A 135 0.41 4.85 -23.16
CA LYS A 135 -0.25 4.47 -24.42
C LYS A 135 0.88 4.21 -25.41
N LYS A 136 0.98 2.98 -25.93
CA LYS A 136 1.74 2.73 -27.15
C LYS A 136 1.07 3.59 -28.22
N GLU A 137 1.71 4.71 -28.57
CA GLU A 137 1.34 5.47 -29.74
C GLU A 137 1.69 4.58 -30.93
N VAL A 138 0.71 3.83 -31.42
CA VAL A 138 0.84 3.06 -32.64
C VAL A 138 0.73 4.06 -33.77
N THR A 139 1.88 4.55 -34.25
CA THR A 139 1.94 5.32 -35.49
C THR A 139 1.64 4.36 -36.63
N VAL A 140 0.38 4.32 -37.06
CA VAL A 140 -0.01 3.64 -38.30
C VAL A 140 0.38 4.58 -39.44
N ASN A 141 1.53 4.34 -40.06
CA ASN A 141 1.91 5.03 -41.29
C ASN A 141 1.07 4.43 -42.43
N PHE A 142 0.07 5.18 -42.89
CA PHE A 142 -0.55 4.92 -44.18
C PHE A 142 0.39 5.49 -45.26
N PHE A 143 1.02 4.61 -46.02
CA PHE A 143 1.60 4.97 -47.30
C PHE A 143 0.47 4.94 -48.33
N GLU A 144 0.18 6.09 -48.94
CA GLU A 144 -0.57 6.20 -50.20
C GLU A 144 0.33 5.85 -51.38
#